data_AF-A0A0Q4JFM5-F1
#
_entry.id   AF-A0A0Q4JFM5-F1
#
_cell.length_a   1.000
_cell.length_b   1.000
_cell.length_c   1.000
_cell.angle_alpha   90.00
_cell.angle_beta   90.00
_cell.angle_gamma   90.00
#
_symmetry.space_group_name_H-M   'P 1'
#
loop_
_entity.id
_entity.type
_entity.pdbx_description
1 polymer ?
#
loop_
_entity_poly.entity_id
_entity_poly.type
_entity_poly.pdbx_seq_one_letter_code
_entity_poly.pdbx_strand_id
1 'polypeptide(L)' 'MRVTGARAVTLLCVVSALSVGYGLGGTGVAVAVGILSLPALAWAYDNATGTFLVLTSLFVLTVGIMVLLIALMALAR' A
#
# COMPACT_ATOMS: atom_id res chain seq x y z
N MET A 1 -22.33 14.30 -2.63
CA MET A 1 -21.46 15.27 -3.33
C MET A 1 -20.00 14.96 -2.99
N ARG A 2 -19.11 14.95 -3.99
CA ARG A 2 -17.62 14.80 -3.90
C ARG A 2 -17.03 13.42 -3.56
N VAL A 3 -17.29 12.39 -4.37
CA VAL A 3 -16.37 11.23 -4.47
C VAL A 3 -15.42 11.35 -5.67
N THR A 4 -15.73 12.25 -6.61
CA THR A 4 -14.93 12.47 -7.82
C THR A 4 -13.56 13.08 -7.55
N GLY A 5 -13.42 13.92 -6.52
CA GLY A 5 -12.13 14.53 -6.15
C GLY A 5 -11.25 13.62 -5.29
N ALA A 6 -11.84 12.79 -4.42
CA ALA A 6 -11.11 11.95 -3.48
C ALA A 6 -10.18 10.96 -4.22
N ARG A 7 -10.69 10.33 -5.29
CA ARG A 7 -9.95 9.38 -6.15
C ARG A 7 -8.70 9.98 -6.80
N ALA A 8 -8.84 11.17 -7.37
CA ALA A 8 -7.73 11.87 -8.01
C ALA A 8 -6.67 12.30 -6.98
N VAL A 9 -7.10 12.75 -5.80
CA VAL A 9 -6.20 13.10 -4.69
C VAL A 9 -5.49 11.86 -4.14
N THR A 10 -6.18 10.72 -4.00
CA THR A 10 -5.54 9.48 -3.54
C THR A 10 -4.47 9.03 -4.53
N LEU A 11 -4.77 9.05 -5.83
CA LEU A 11 -3.79 8.74 -6.87
C LEU A 11 -2.59 9.68 -6.84
N LEU A 12 -2.82 10.99 -6.75
CA LEU A 12 -1.74 11.98 -6.65
C LEU A 12 -0.83 11.73 -5.44
N CYS A 13 -1.43 11.46 -4.27
CA CYS A 13 -0.68 11.11 -3.07
C CYS A 13 0.14 9.84 -3.27
N VAL A 14 -0.44 8.77 -3.83
CA VAL A 14 0.28 7.51 -4.06
C VAL A 14 1.42 7.67 -5.07
N VAL A 15 1.19 8.38 -6.17
CA VAL A 15 2.23 8.66 -7.18
C VAL A 15 3.34 9.52 -6.59
N SER A 16 3.02 10.54 -5.79
CA SER A 16 4.02 11.35 -5.10
C SER A 16 4.84 10.52 -4.10
N ALA A 17 4.19 9.67 -3.31
CA ALA A 17 4.85 8.78 -2.35
C ALA A 17 5.75 7.76 -3.05
N LEU A 18 5.31 7.19 -4.17
CA LEU A 18 6.12 6.30 -5.01
C LEU A 18 7.34 7.01 -5.58
N SER A 19 7.16 8.24 -6.08
CA SER A 19 8.24 9.04 -6.66
C SER A 19 9.30 9.39 -5.61
N VAL A 20 8.86 9.81 -4.43
CA VAL A 20 9.74 10.11 -3.29
C VAL A 20 10.42 8.84 -2.77
N GLY A 21 9.67 7.75 -2.62
CA GLY A 21 10.20 6.46 -2.18
C GLY A 21 11.26 5.91 -3.13
N TYR A 22 11.04 6.03 -4.44
CA TYR A 22 12.02 5.66 -5.45
C TYR A 22 13.27 6.56 -5.41
N GLY A 23 13.08 7.88 -5.27
CA GLY A 23 14.18 8.84 -5.24
C GLY A 23 15.05 8.77 -3.99
N LEU A 24 14.47 8.45 -2.82
CA LEU A 24 15.18 8.43 -1.54
C LEU A 24 15.66 7.04 -1.10
N GLY A 25 14.91 5.99 -1.44
CA GLY A 25 15.15 4.63 -0.95
C GLY A 25 15.30 3.57 -2.04
N GLY A 26 15.29 3.98 -3.32
CA GLY A 26 15.42 3.10 -4.45
C GLY A 26 14.20 2.20 -4.68
N THR A 27 14.40 1.15 -5.49
CA THR A 27 13.34 0.25 -5.95
C THR A 27 12.65 -0.48 -4.79
N GLY A 28 13.40 -0.90 -3.76
CA GLY A 28 12.85 -1.62 -2.61
C GLY A 28 11.84 -0.78 -1.81
N VAL A 29 12.16 0.49 -1.55
CA VAL A 29 11.26 1.40 -0.83
C VAL A 29 10.05 1.76 -1.69
N ALA A 30 10.23 1.96 -3.00
CA ALA A 30 9.10 2.18 -3.92
C ALA A 30 8.11 0.99 -3.92
N VAL A 31 8.62 -0.24 -3.91
CA VAL A 31 7.78 -1.46 -3.82
C VAL A 31 7.03 -1.51 -2.48
N ALA A 32 7.70 -1.22 -1.37
CA ALA A 32 7.06 -1.20 -0.04
C ALA A 32 5.95 -0.14 0.03
N VAL A 33 6.20 1.08 -0.47
CA VAL A 33 5.21 2.16 -0.56
C VAL A 33 4.04 1.75 -1.44
N GLY A 34 4.30 1.09 -2.57
CA GLY A 34 3.27 0.54 -3.46
C GLY A 34 2.35 -0.43 -2.71
N ILE A 35 2.92 -1.42 -2.01
CA ILE A 35 2.16 -2.40 -1.24
C ILE A 35 1.32 -1.72 -0.15
N LEU A 36 1.92 -0.82 0.63
CA LEU A 36 1.23 -0.10 1.72
C LEU A 36 0.11 0.82 1.22
N SER A 37 0.18 1.28 -0.03
CA SER A 37 -0.84 2.14 -0.64
C SER A 37 -2.06 1.40 -1.19
N LEU A 38 -1.97 0.07 -1.37
CA LEU A 38 -3.05 -0.75 -1.95
C LEU A 38 -4.40 -0.64 -1.22
N PRO A 39 -4.47 -0.63 0.13
CA PRO A 39 -5.75 -0.50 0.83
C PRO A 39 -6.37 0.88 0.66
N ALA A 40 -5.56 1.93 0.54
CA ALA A 40 -6.05 3.30 0.29
C ALA A 40 -6.58 3.43 -1.15
N LEU A 41 -5.91 2.83 -2.13
CA LEU A 41 -6.42 2.70 -3.49
C LEU A 41 -7.70 1.87 -3.51
N ALA A 42 -7.75 0.78 -2.76
CA ALA A 42 -8.95 -0.03 -2.69
C ALA A 42 -10.12 0.72 -2.08
N TRP A 43 -9.94 1.47 -0.98
CA TRP A 43 -10.97 2.35 -0.44
C TRP A 43 -11.52 3.37 -1.45
N ALA A 44 -10.65 3.92 -2.29
CA ALA A 44 -11.05 4.90 -3.29
C ALA A 44 -11.75 4.28 -4.52
N TYR A 45 -11.39 3.05 -4.88
CA TYR A 45 -11.82 2.38 -6.11
C TYR A 45 -12.66 1.11 -5.90
N ASP A 46 -13.03 0.77 -4.66
CA ASP A 46 -13.76 -0.47 -4.40
C ASP A 46 -15.11 -0.49 -5.10
N ASN A 47 -15.50 -1.70 -5.48
CA ASN A 47 -16.81 -2.00 -6.01
C ASN A 47 -17.81 -2.07 -4.86
N ALA A 48 -19.11 -2.02 -5.15
CA ALA A 48 -20.19 -1.99 -4.16
C ALA A 48 -20.16 -3.16 -3.13
N THR A 49 -19.43 -4.23 -3.43
CA THR A 49 -19.28 -5.42 -2.58
C THR A 49 -18.14 -5.34 -1.56
N GLY A 50 -17.26 -4.33 -1.60
CA GLY A 50 -16.17 -4.18 -0.63
C GLY A 50 -15.03 -5.22 -0.76
N THR A 51 -15.08 -6.04 -1.81
CA THR A 51 -14.22 -7.22 -1.95
C THR A 51 -12.77 -6.84 -2.23
N PHE A 52 -12.55 -5.75 -2.97
CA PHE A 52 -11.20 -5.34 -3.32
C PHE A 52 -10.46 -4.77 -2.11
N LEU A 53 -11.15 -4.05 -1.22
CA LEU A 53 -10.60 -3.58 0.04
C LEU A 53 -10.23 -4.72 0.98
N VAL A 54 -11.08 -5.74 1.08
CA VAL A 54 -10.79 -6.92 1.89
C VAL A 54 -9.57 -7.67 1.36
N LEU A 55 -9.48 -7.88 0.04
CA LEU A 55 -8.34 -8.58 -0.55
C LEU A 55 -7.02 -7.80 -0.39
N THR A 56 -7.03 -6.50 -0.64
CA THR A 56 -5.84 -5.65 -0.51
C THR A 56 -5.38 -5.51 0.93
N SER A 57 -6.30 -5.35 1.89
CA SER A 57 -5.95 -5.33 3.31
C SER A 57 -5.35 -6.67 3.78
N LEU A 58 -5.94 -7.81 3.42
CA LEU A 58 -5.39 -9.13 3.73
C LEU A 58 -4.00 -9.35 3.13
N PHE A 59 -3.78 -8.89 1.89
CA PHE A 59 -2.48 -8.97 1.24
C PHE A 59 -1.41 -8.16 2.00
N VAL A 60 -1.70 -6.90 2.33
CA VAL A 60 -0.76 -6.05 3.09
C VAL A 60 -0.47 -6.65 4.46
N LEU A 61 -1.49 -7.18 5.14
CA LEU A 61 -1.34 -7.80 6.45
C LEU A 61 -0.44 -9.05 6.36
N THR A 62 -0.63 -9.87 5.32
CA THR A 62 0.19 -11.06 5.06
C THR A 62 1.64 -10.69 4.79
N VAL A 63 1.89 -9.72 3.89
CA VAL A 63 3.25 -9.25 3.59
C VAL A 63 3.90 -8.66 4.86
N GLY A 64 3.16 -7.87 5.63
CA GLY A 64 3.63 -7.30 6.89
C GLY A 64 4.03 -8.37 7.91
N ILE A 65 3.21 -9.43 8.06
CA ILE A 65 3.54 -10.58 8.91
C ILE A 65 4.79 -11.28 8.40
N MET A 66 4.90 -11.56 7.10
CA MET A 66 6.08 -12.22 6.54
C MET A 66 7.37 -11.42 6.80
N VAL A 67 7.33 -10.10 6.59
CA VAL A 67 8.47 -9.21 6.88
C VAL A 67 8.80 -9.20 8.37
N LEU A 68 7.80 -9.15 9.25
CA LEU A 68 8.01 -9.22 10.70
C LEU A 68 8.67 -10.55 11.11
N LEU A 69 8.20 -11.67 10.57
CA LEU A 69 8.78 -12.99 10.84
C LEU A 69 10.23 -13.09 10.37
N ILE A 70 10.55 -12.53 9.20
CA ILE A 70 11.92 -12.46 8.68
C ILE A 70 12.80 -11.60 9.60
N ALA A 71 12.30 -10.44 10.03
CA ALA A 71 13.02 -9.57 10.94
C ALA A 71 13.30 -10.24 12.30
N LEU A 72 12.32 -10.97 12.85
CA LEU A 72 12.48 -11.74 14.08
C LEU A 72 13.50 -12.88 13.90
N MET A 73 13.48 -13.60 12.76
CA MET A 73 14.50 -14.60 12.45
C MET A 73 15.91 -13.99 12.33
N ALA A 74 16.01 -12.77 11.80
CA ALA A 74 17.29 -12.06 11.69
C ALA A 74 17.81 -11.56 13.04
N LEU A 75 16.93 -11.20 13.98
CA LEU A 75 17.28 -10.79 15.35
C LEU A 75 17.65 -11.96 16.27
N ALA A 76 17.06 -13.13 16.03
CA ALA A 76 17.35 -14.35 16.76
C ALA A 76 18.64 -15.05 16.31
N ARG A 77 19.30 -14.54 15.28
CA ARG A 77 20.59 -15.01 14.76
C ARG A 77 21.72 -14.12 15.26
#